data_AF-A0A934ENI4-F1
#
_entry.id   AF-A0A934ENI4-F1
#
_cell.length_a   1.000
_cell.length_b   1.000
_cell.length_c   1.000
_cell.angle_alpha   90.00
_cell.angle_beta   90.00
_cell.angle_gamma   90.00
#
_symmetry.space_group_name_H-M   'P 1'
#
loop_
_entity.id
_entity.type
_entity.pdbx_description
1 polymer ?
#
loop_
_entity_poly.entity_id
_entity_poly.type
_entity_poly.pdbx_seq_one_letter_code
_entity_poly.pdbx_strand_id
1 'polypeptide(L)'
;QQEKITFTRSRSYRKNDSCFVEQKNYSIVRRAVGYLRYDTKEELLAINEMYRHLRLYTNFFQPSMKLTEKTRSGSKVTKKYDKPLTPFRRVLACPDVSEEDKRALKKLYIKLNPAQLKREITKMQQELYRLNAQKRSPKKKKAA
;
A
#
# COMPACT_ATOMS: atom_id res chain seq x y z
N GLN A 1 -9.11 6.89 22.01
CA GLN A 1 -8.23 7.61 22.95
C GLN A 1 -7.41 6.69 23.87
N GLN A 2 -7.69 5.38 23.94
CA GLN A 2 -6.96 4.41 24.79
C GLN A 2 -5.45 4.26 24.46
N GLU A 3 -5.03 4.46 23.21
CA GLU A 3 -3.65 4.18 22.76
C GLU A 3 -2.65 5.35 22.95
N LYS A 4 -3.07 6.49 23.52
CA LYS A 4 -2.26 7.74 23.59
C LYS A 4 -1.61 8.17 22.26
N ILE A 5 -2.23 7.85 21.12
CA ILE A 5 -1.75 8.27 19.80
C ILE A 5 -2.11 9.75 19.58
N THR A 6 -1.11 10.60 19.46
CA THR A 6 -1.29 12.02 19.09
C THR A 6 -1.67 12.12 17.62
N PHE A 7 -2.95 12.44 17.34
CA PHE A 7 -3.40 12.72 15.99
C PHE A 7 -2.96 14.13 15.58
N THR A 8 -1.87 14.22 14.81
CA THR A 8 -1.45 15.47 14.18
C THR A 8 -2.19 15.64 12.86
N ARG A 9 -3.00 16.70 12.72
CA ARG A 9 -3.48 17.14 11.40
C ARG A 9 -2.32 17.75 10.62
N SER A 10 -2.37 17.66 9.29
CA SER A 10 -1.50 18.45 8.44
C SER A 10 -1.70 19.94 8.75
N ARG A 11 -0.62 20.70 8.77
CA ARG A 11 -0.66 22.14 9.01
C ARG A 11 -1.47 22.83 7.91
N SER A 12 -2.27 23.80 8.32
CA SER A 12 -3.05 24.62 7.39
C SER A 12 -2.14 25.20 6.30
N TYR A 13 -2.59 25.15 5.06
CA TYR A 13 -1.89 25.62 3.85
C TYR A 13 -0.54 24.94 3.52
N ARG A 14 -0.17 23.82 4.17
CA ARG A 14 1.06 23.07 3.85
C ARG A 14 0.79 21.87 2.94
N LYS A 15 0.81 22.10 1.62
CA LYS A 15 0.50 21.09 0.58
C LYS A 15 1.38 19.82 0.62
N ASN A 16 2.56 19.87 1.23
CA ASN A 16 3.51 18.75 1.26
C ASN A 16 3.67 18.09 2.65
N ASP A 17 2.78 18.38 3.62
CA ASP A 17 2.90 17.82 4.98
C ASP A 17 2.72 16.29 5.03
N SER A 18 2.04 15.71 4.04
CA SER A 18 1.80 14.26 3.95
C SER A 18 2.35 13.65 2.65
N CYS A 19 3.40 14.24 2.08
CA CYS A 19 3.93 13.87 0.77
C CYS A 19 4.25 12.37 0.63
N PHE A 20 4.75 11.73 1.69
CA PHE A 20 5.05 10.29 1.69
C PHE A 20 3.79 9.42 1.68
N VAL A 21 2.72 9.85 2.36
CA VAL A 21 1.42 9.15 2.37
C VAL A 21 0.80 9.26 0.98
N GLU A 22 0.80 10.44 0.38
CA GLU A 22 0.27 10.67 -0.97
C GLU A 22 1.04 9.88 -2.03
N GLN A 23 2.37 9.83 -1.94
CA GLN A 23 3.20 9.01 -2.81
C GLN A 23 2.81 7.53 -2.73
N LYS A 24 2.53 7.01 -1.53
CA LYS A 24 2.12 5.62 -1.32
C LYS A 24 0.69 5.37 -1.79
N ASN A 25 -0.20 6.33 -1.61
CA ASN A 25 -1.56 6.27 -2.16
C ASN A 25 -1.54 6.11 -3.68
N TYR A 26 -0.68 6.87 -4.38
CA TYR A 26 -0.53 6.71 -5.82
C TYR A 26 0.17 5.37 -6.18
N SER A 27 1.36 5.13 -5.64
CA SER A 27 2.23 4.04 -6.08
C SER A 27 1.77 2.63 -5.67
N ILE A 28 0.94 2.51 -4.63
CA ILE A 28 0.44 1.23 -4.12
C ILE A 28 -1.07 1.16 -4.23
N VAL A 29 -1.78 2.06 -3.53
CA VAL A 29 -3.23 1.93 -3.33
C VAL A 29 -4.00 2.09 -4.64
N ARG A 30 -3.82 3.21 -5.35
CA ARG A 30 -4.52 3.47 -6.62
C ARG A 30 -4.16 2.46 -7.71
N ARG A 31 -2.91 1.99 -7.73
CA ARG A 31 -2.50 0.93 -8.67
C ARG A 31 -3.15 -0.43 -8.39
N ALA A 32 -3.49 -0.71 -7.13
CA ALA A 32 -4.17 -1.94 -6.76
C ALA A 32 -5.70 -1.83 -6.93
N VAL A 33 -6.30 -0.73 -6.47
CA VAL A 33 -7.76 -0.59 -6.33
C VAL A 33 -8.42 0.07 -7.55
N GLY A 34 -7.65 0.83 -8.33
CA GLY A 34 -8.17 1.63 -9.44
C GLY A 34 -8.87 2.92 -8.99
N TYR A 35 -9.75 3.43 -9.84
CA TYR A 35 -10.42 4.74 -9.69
C TYR A 35 -11.95 4.65 -9.63
N LEU A 36 -12.50 3.44 -9.54
CA LEU A 36 -13.95 3.25 -9.46
C LEU A 36 -14.50 3.75 -8.11
N ARG A 37 -15.79 4.07 -8.09
CA ARG A 37 -16.51 4.45 -6.87
C ARG A 37 -16.91 3.19 -6.10
N TYR A 38 -16.39 3.03 -4.90
CA TYR A 38 -16.73 1.95 -3.98
C TYR A 38 -17.50 2.53 -2.79
N ASP A 39 -18.75 2.12 -2.62
CA ASP A 39 -19.70 2.67 -1.64
C ASP A 39 -20.64 1.61 -1.04
N THR A 40 -20.40 0.33 -1.30
CA THR A 40 -21.11 -0.77 -0.63
C THR A 40 -20.25 -1.47 0.43
N LYS A 41 -20.90 -2.18 1.36
CA LYS A 41 -20.20 -2.93 2.41
C LYS A 41 -19.38 -4.08 1.85
N GLU A 42 -19.89 -4.72 0.80
CA GLU A 42 -19.24 -5.84 0.12
C GLU A 42 -17.95 -5.40 -0.56
N GLU A 43 -17.97 -4.24 -1.24
CA GLU A 43 -16.79 -3.63 -1.84
C GLU A 43 -15.73 -3.29 -0.77
N LEU A 44 -16.15 -2.76 0.38
CA LEU A 44 -15.25 -2.47 1.51
C LEU A 44 -14.57 -3.74 2.06
N LEU A 45 -15.32 -4.83 2.21
CA LEU A 45 -14.78 -6.11 2.68
C LEU A 45 -13.74 -6.67 1.69
N ALA A 46 -14.02 -6.62 0.39
CA ALA A 46 -13.09 -7.05 -0.65
C ALA A 46 -11.80 -6.21 -0.67
N ILE A 47 -11.90 -4.89 -0.52
CA ILE A 47 -10.75 -3.99 -0.42
C ILE A 47 -9.91 -4.32 0.82
N ASN A 48 -10.54 -4.54 1.96
CA ASN A 48 -9.85 -4.88 3.20
C ASN A 48 -9.07 -6.20 3.10
N GLU A 49 -9.66 -7.23 2.49
CA GLU A 49 -8.97 -8.49 2.21
C GLU A 49 -7.79 -8.27 1.25
N MET A 50 -8.01 -7.55 0.14
CA MET A 50 -6.94 -7.25 -0.79
C MET A 50 -5.77 -6.55 -0.11
N TYR A 51 -6.01 -5.60 0.81
CA TYR A 51 -4.96 -4.92 1.55
C TYR A 51 -4.19 -5.82 2.52
N ARG A 52 -4.82 -6.87 3.09
CA ARG A 52 -4.11 -7.87 3.90
C ARG A 52 -3.02 -8.58 3.11
N HIS A 53 -3.28 -8.89 1.84
CA HIS A 53 -2.28 -9.49 0.96
C HIS A 53 -1.31 -8.45 0.39
N LEU A 54 -1.82 -7.28 -0.03
CA LEU A 54 -1.03 -6.23 -0.65
C LEU A 54 0.07 -5.71 0.27
N ARG A 55 -0.20 -5.55 1.58
CA ARG A 55 0.84 -5.12 2.53
C ARG A 55 2.00 -6.10 2.60
N LEU A 56 1.72 -7.40 2.54
CA LEU A 56 2.74 -8.45 2.60
C LEU A 56 3.54 -8.47 1.31
N TYR A 57 2.85 -8.41 0.17
CA TYR A 57 3.50 -8.37 -1.14
C TYR A 57 4.43 -7.18 -1.29
N THR A 58 3.96 -5.99 -0.94
CA THR A 58 4.72 -4.74 -1.09
C THR A 58 5.88 -4.64 -0.11
N ASN A 59 5.69 -5.00 1.16
CA ASN A 59 6.73 -4.84 2.18
C ASN A 59 7.85 -5.89 2.09
N PHE A 60 7.52 -7.13 1.72
CA PHE A 60 8.51 -8.22 1.69
C PHE A 60 9.16 -8.40 0.33
N PHE A 61 8.44 -8.14 -0.77
CA PHE A 61 8.90 -8.56 -2.11
C PHE A 61 9.08 -7.41 -3.12
N GLN A 62 8.56 -6.20 -2.87
CA GLN A 62 8.80 -5.07 -3.77
C GLN A 62 10.01 -4.24 -3.32
N PRO A 63 11.10 -4.18 -4.11
CA PRO A 63 12.21 -3.29 -3.81
C PRO A 63 11.78 -1.83 -4.02
N SER A 64 12.26 -0.94 -3.17
CA SER A 64 12.08 0.50 -3.31
C SER A 64 13.41 1.21 -3.16
N MET A 65 13.59 2.26 -3.97
CA MET A 65 14.71 3.19 -3.85
C MET A 65 14.30 4.39 -3.00
N LYS A 66 15.24 4.89 -2.21
CA LYS A 66 15.12 6.11 -1.43
C LYS A 66 16.08 7.15 -2.00
N LEU A 67 15.60 8.38 -2.07
CA LEU A 67 16.41 9.52 -2.47
C LEU A 67 17.41 9.80 -1.34
N THR A 68 18.70 9.69 -1.63
CA THR A 68 19.78 9.96 -0.66
C THR A 68 20.29 11.37 -0.76
N GLU A 69 20.34 11.92 -1.98
CA GLU A 69 20.87 13.24 -2.23
C GLU A 69 20.08 13.93 -3.35
N LYS A 70 19.88 15.24 -3.20
CA LYS A 70 19.27 16.09 -4.22
C LYS A 70 20.05 17.40 -4.29
N THR A 71 20.80 17.59 -5.36
CA THR A 71 21.57 18.81 -5.61
C THR A 71 20.96 19.60 -6.75
N ARG A 72 21.07 20.93 -6.69
CA ARG A 72 20.63 21.85 -7.74
C ARG A 72 21.81 22.68 -8.21
N SER A 73 22.07 22.65 -9.51
CA SER A 73 23.06 23.47 -10.19
C SER A 73 22.35 24.32 -11.24
N GLY A 74 22.08 25.59 -10.91
CA GLY A 74 21.25 26.47 -11.74
C GLY A 74 19.84 25.93 -11.96
N SER A 75 19.49 25.68 -13.22
CA SER A 75 18.20 25.07 -13.61
C SER A 75 18.17 23.55 -13.49
N LYS A 76 19.32 22.87 -13.36
CA LYS A 76 19.41 21.40 -13.33
C LYS A 76 19.29 20.86 -11.91
N VAL A 77 18.46 19.83 -11.73
CA VAL A 77 18.32 19.08 -10.47
C VAL A 77 18.85 17.66 -10.68
N THR A 78 19.87 17.28 -9.90
CA THR A 78 20.42 15.92 -9.90
C THR A 78 19.96 15.19 -8.66
N LYS A 79 19.50 13.95 -8.82
CA LYS A 79 19.01 13.10 -7.72
C LYS A 79 19.85 11.84 -7.65
N LYS A 80 20.40 11.54 -6.48
CA LYS A 80 21.10 10.29 -6.18
C LYS A 80 20.17 9.39 -5.38
N TYR A 81 20.06 8.14 -5.80
CA TYR A 81 19.23 7.15 -5.14
C TYR A 81 20.12 6.06 -4.54
N ASP A 82 19.62 5.41 -3.49
CA ASP A 82 20.26 4.22 -2.95
C ASP A 82 20.02 2.96 -3.79
N LYS A 83 20.66 1.87 -3.38
CA LYS A 83 20.42 0.55 -3.98
C LYS A 83 18.98 0.10 -3.68
N PRO A 84 18.26 -0.46 -4.66
CA PRO A 84 16.90 -0.95 -4.45
C PRO A 84 16.86 -2.04 -3.37
N LEU A 85 16.10 -1.80 -2.31
CA LEU A 85 15.90 -2.76 -1.21
C LEU A 85 14.43 -2.83 -0.81
N THR A 86 13.97 -4.02 -0.44
CA THR A 86 12.61 -4.20 0.09
C THR A 86 12.51 -3.58 1.49
N PRO A 87 11.35 -3.05 1.89
CA PRO A 87 11.14 -2.56 3.25
C PRO A 87 11.54 -3.59 4.32
N PHE A 88 11.23 -4.87 4.11
CA PHE A 88 11.67 -5.97 4.97
C PHE A 88 13.19 -6.00 5.15
N ARG A 89 13.97 -5.98 4.06
CA ARG A 89 15.45 -5.97 4.15
C ARG A 89 15.99 -4.73 4.86
N ARG A 90 15.33 -3.58 4.69
CA ARG A 90 15.72 -2.34 5.39
C ARG A 90 15.48 -2.44 6.90
N VAL A 91 14.36 -3.02 7.32
CA VAL A 91 14.06 -3.28 8.74
C VAL A 91 15.08 -4.23 9.35
N LEU A 92 15.49 -5.28 8.62
CA LEU A 92 16.53 -6.19 9.10
C LEU A 92 17.89 -5.51 9.29
N ALA A 93 18.22 -4.53 8.45
CA ALA A 93 19.46 -3.76 8.53
C ALA A 93 19.40 -2.59 9.52
N CYS A 94 18.23 -2.26 10.07
CA CYS A 94 18.06 -1.14 10.98
C CYS A 94 18.52 -1.53 12.41
N PRO A 95 19.46 -0.77 13.02
CA PRO A 95 19.94 -1.07 14.37
C PRO A 95 18.88 -0.79 15.45
N ASP A 96 17.95 0.13 15.20
CA ASP A 96 16.93 0.56 16.17
C ASP A 96 15.77 -0.44 16.33
N VAL A 97 15.74 -1.49 15.50
CA VAL A 97 14.70 -2.52 15.54
C VAL A 97 15.18 -3.71 16.36
N SER A 98 14.34 -4.16 17.30
CA SER A 98 14.66 -5.28 18.18
C SER A 98 14.95 -6.57 17.40
N GLU A 99 15.85 -7.40 17.92
CA GLU A 99 16.13 -8.72 17.32
C GLU A 99 14.94 -9.68 17.43
N GLU A 100 14.03 -9.46 18.38
CA GLU A 100 12.76 -10.18 18.46
C GLU A 100 11.87 -9.90 17.25
N ASP A 101 11.65 -8.63 16.93
CA ASP A 101 10.84 -8.22 15.76
C ASP A 101 11.46 -8.70 14.45
N LYS A 102 12.79 -8.60 14.32
CA LYS A 102 13.50 -9.13 13.14
C LYS A 102 13.30 -10.65 13.00
N ARG A 103 13.35 -11.41 14.10
CA ARG A 103 13.07 -12.85 14.09
C ARG A 103 11.62 -13.15 13.70
N ALA A 104 10.65 -12.41 14.22
CA ALA A 104 9.24 -12.55 13.86
C ALA A 104 9.02 -12.30 12.35
N LEU A 105 9.62 -11.23 11.81
CA LEU A 105 9.53 -10.89 10.39
C LEU A 105 10.21 -11.96 9.50
N LYS A 106 11.34 -12.52 9.92
CA LYS A 106 12.00 -13.64 9.20
C LYS A 106 11.11 -14.89 9.17
N LYS A 107 10.50 -15.26 10.30
CA LYS A 107 9.55 -16.39 10.38
C LYS A 107 8.35 -16.16 9.46
N LEU A 108 7.84 -14.94 9.41
CA LEU A 108 6.76 -14.59 8.49
C LEU A 108 7.22 -14.71 7.03
N TYR A 109 8.37 -14.16 6.68
CA TYR A 109 8.91 -14.18 5.31
C TYR A 109 9.00 -15.61 4.74
N ILE A 110 9.48 -16.58 5.54
CA ILE A 110 9.60 -17.99 5.11
C ILE A 110 8.24 -18.59 4.74
N LYS A 111 7.16 -18.17 5.40
CA LYS A 111 5.80 -18.67 5.13
C LYS A 111 5.15 -18.03 3.91
N LEU A 112 5.69 -16.91 3.42
CA LEU A 112 5.05 -16.14 2.34
C LEU A 112 5.50 -16.64 0.97
N ASN A 113 4.52 -16.93 0.11
CA ASN A 113 4.76 -17.20 -1.30
C ASN A 113 4.36 -15.97 -2.14
N PRO A 114 5.31 -15.31 -2.83
CA PRO A 114 5.01 -14.10 -3.61
C PRO A 114 4.04 -14.35 -4.77
N ALA A 115 4.10 -15.53 -5.41
CA ALA A 115 3.18 -15.88 -6.49
C ALA A 115 1.76 -16.10 -5.96
N GLN A 116 1.62 -16.77 -4.81
CA GLN A 116 0.32 -16.95 -4.15
C GLN A 116 -0.29 -15.60 -3.75
N LEU A 117 0.50 -14.73 -3.09
CA LEU A 117 0.03 -13.38 -2.73
C LEU A 117 -0.44 -12.61 -3.95
N LYS A 118 0.27 -12.70 -5.07
CA LYS A 118 -0.11 -12.03 -6.31
C LYS A 118 -1.43 -12.57 -6.87
N ARG A 119 -1.64 -13.90 -6.85
CA ARG A 119 -2.91 -14.53 -7.26
C ARG A 119 -4.08 -14.06 -6.40
N GLU A 120 -3.93 -14.05 -5.07
CA GLU A 120 -4.98 -13.58 -4.16
C GLU A 120 -5.32 -12.10 -4.38
N ILE A 121 -4.30 -11.24 -4.57
CA ILE A 121 -4.53 -9.83 -4.90
C ILE A 121 -5.34 -9.72 -6.20
N THR A 122 -4.95 -10.42 -7.26
CA THR A 122 -5.66 -10.36 -8.55
C THR A 122 -7.08 -10.91 -8.45
N LYS A 123 -7.31 -11.98 -7.69
CA LYS A 123 -8.64 -12.52 -7.41
C LYS A 123 -9.53 -11.47 -6.73
N MET A 124 -9.02 -10.79 -5.70
CA MET A 124 -9.77 -9.74 -5.01
C MET A 124 -10.03 -8.53 -5.92
N GLN A 125 -9.10 -8.16 -6.80
CA GLN A 125 -9.32 -7.11 -7.80
C GLN A 125 -10.47 -7.46 -8.76
N GLN A 126 -10.50 -8.70 -9.24
CA GLN A 126 -11.57 -9.18 -10.12
C GLN A 126 -12.93 -9.17 -9.43
N GLU A 127 -12.97 -9.63 -8.17
CA GLU A 127 -14.19 -9.61 -7.36
C GLU A 127 -14.69 -8.17 -7.15
N LEU A 128 -13.79 -7.25 -6.84
CA LEU A 128 -14.11 -5.84 -6.67
C LEU A 128 -14.70 -5.22 -7.95
N TYR A 129 -14.15 -5.56 -9.12
CA TYR A 129 -14.69 -5.14 -10.41
C TYR A 129 -16.06 -5.77 -10.72
N ARG A 130 -16.26 -7.04 -10.35
CA ARG A 130 -17.54 -7.74 -10.49
C ARG A 130 -18.64 -7.07 -9.67
N LEU A 131 -18.36 -6.80 -8.39
CA LEU A 131 -19.28 -6.09 -7.48
C LEU A 131 -19.65 -4.70 -8.03
N ASN A 132 -18.65 -3.98 -8.53
CA ASN A 132 -18.88 -2.65 -9.11
C ASN A 132 -19.75 -2.72 -10.38
N ALA A 133 -19.53 -3.70 -11.25
CA ALA A 133 -20.32 -3.91 -12.46
C ALA A 133 -21.79 -4.29 -12.16
N GLN A 134 -22.00 -5.14 -11.15
CA GLN A 134 -23.34 -5.52 -10.69
C GLN A 134 -24.12 -4.33 -10.15
N LYS A 135 -23.45 -3.42 -9.42
CA LYS A 135 -24.04 -2.17 -8.94
C LYS A 135 -24.52 -1.26 -10.08
N ARG A 136 -23.81 -1.24 -11.22
CA ARG A 136 -24.15 -0.41 -12.39
C ARG A 136 -25.25 -1.02 -13.26
N SER A 137 -25.54 -2.30 -13.11
CA SER A 137 -26.58 -2.98 -13.88
C SER A 137 -27.96 -2.61 -13.32
N PRO A 138 -28.95 -2.22 -14.16
CA PRO A 138 -30.28 -1.92 -13.69
C PRO A 138 -30.88 -3.16 -13.03
N LYS A 139 -31.38 -3.02 -11.78
CA LYS A 139 -32.14 -4.09 -11.13
C LYS A 139 -33.32 -4.44 -12.04
N LYS A 140 -33.37 -5.66 -12.57
CA LYS A 140 -34.57 -6.17 -13.26
C LYS A 140 -35.74 -5.97 -12.30
N LYS A 141 -36.73 -5.15 -12.69
CA LYS A 141 -38.00 -5.06 -11.96
C LYS A 141 -38.54 -6.49 -11.87
N LYS A 142 -38.79 -7.00 -10.66
CA LYS A 142 -39.61 -8.21 -10.49
C LYS A 142 -40.95 -7.88 -11.16
N ALA A 143 -41.34 -8.68 -12.16
CA ALA A 143 -42.69 -8.60 -12.70
C ALA A 143 -43.65 -8.86 -11.54
N ALA A 144 -44.57 -7.91 -11.34
CA ALA A 144 -45.70 -8.06 -10.43
C ALA A 144 -46.72 -9.03 -11.03
#